data_AF-A0A8X6IKE5-F1
#
_entry.id   AF-A0A8X6IKE5-F1
#
_cell.length_a   1.000
_cell.length_b   1.000
_cell.length_c   1.000
_cell.angle_alpha   90.00
_cell.angle_beta   90.00
_cell.angle_gamma   90.00
#
_symmetry.space_group_name_H-M   'P 1'
#
loop_
_entity.id
_entity.type
_entity.pdbx_description
1 polymer ?
#
loop_
_entity_poly.entity_id
_entity_poly.type
_entity_poly.pdbx_seq_one_letter_code
_entity_poly.pdbx_strand_id
1 'polypeptide(L)'
;FSQPHSRGSSHGETRVIRSAYPEPFFCEMMPHAVRMWSELELETETKLMETTGILVIVKTPSETKIHQSVIDNMKKFCPESLDTTDPRSETLFSRLLKYDKLSGVLMDNSGGFLRAHRAVLTIQTSQIFNRY
;
A
#
# COMPACT_ATOMS: atom_id res chain seq x y z
N PHE A 1 0.26 -28.78 -4.67
CA PHE A 1 1.00 -28.12 -5.76
C PHE A 1 2.38 -27.75 -5.24
N SER A 2 3.46 -27.93 -6.02
CA SER A 2 4.80 -27.51 -5.61
C SER A 2 4.93 -25.98 -5.68
N GLN A 3 5.59 -25.40 -4.68
CA GLN A 3 5.98 -23.98 -4.64
C GLN A 3 7.31 -23.79 -5.38
N PRO A 4 7.52 -22.69 -6.13
CA PRO A 4 6.52 -21.77 -6.66
C PRO A 4 5.86 -22.38 -7.92
N HIS A 5 4.52 -22.41 -8.00
CA HIS A 5 3.89 -22.60 -9.32
C HIS A 5 3.88 -21.26 -10.07
N SER A 6 3.16 -21.11 -11.18
CA SER A 6 2.94 -19.81 -11.87
C SER A 6 1.44 -19.48 -11.99
N ARG A 7 0.59 -20.31 -11.38
CA ARG A 7 -0.84 -20.45 -11.69
C ARG A 7 -1.81 -19.76 -10.71
N GLY A 8 -1.29 -18.94 -9.80
CA GLY A 8 -2.06 -18.23 -8.77
C GLY A 8 -1.92 -16.70 -8.92
N SER A 9 -2.72 -15.91 -8.22
CA SER A 9 -2.61 -14.45 -8.27
C SER A 9 -1.50 -13.87 -7.38
N SER A 10 -0.79 -14.70 -6.61
CA SER A 10 0.33 -14.30 -5.72
C SER A 10 1.71 -14.42 -6.36
N HIS A 11 1.80 -14.72 -7.67
CA HIS A 11 3.07 -14.92 -8.36
C HIS A 11 3.82 -13.61 -8.60
N GLY A 12 5.14 -13.65 -8.58
CA GLY A 12 6.00 -12.46 -8.60
C GLY A 12 6.45 -12.04 -7.19
N GLU A 13 7.46 -11.19 -7.13
CA GLU A 13 8.18 -10.94 -5.87
C GLU A 13 7.39 -10.08 -4.88
N THR A 14 6.65 -9.08 -5.38
CA THR A 14 6.06 -8.04 -4.52
C THR A 14 4.60 -7.70 -4.85
N ARG A 15 3.88 -7.12 -3.89
CA ARG A 15 2.54 -6.55 -4.04
C ARG A 15 2.46 -5.22 -3.33
N VAL A 16 1.82 -4.22 -3.94
CA VAL A 16 1.63 -2.91 -3.31
C VAL A 16 0.65 -3.04 -2.14
N ILE A 17 1.01 -2.41 -1.02
CA ILE A 17 0.11 -2.14 0.10
C ILE A 17 -0.05 -0.63 0.22
N ARG A 18 -1.29 -0.13 0.33
CA ARG A 18 -1.60 1.30 0.41
C ARG A 18 -2.90 1.54 1.15
N SER A 19 -3.00 2.67 1.82
CA SER A 19 -4.20 3.19 2.49
C SER A 19 -5.01 4.14 1.61
N ALA A 20 -4.38 4.73 0.59
CA ALA A 20 -4.98 5.73 -0.30
C ALA A 20 -6.05 5.17 -1.27
N TYR A 21 -7.22 4.76 -0.80
CA TYR A 21 -8.34 4.26 -1.61
C TYR A 21 -9.50 5.26 -1.75
N PRO A 22 -10.13 5.37 -2.94
CA PRO A 22 -11.35 6.15 -3.11
C PRO A 22 -12.58 5.46 -2.51
N GLU A 23 -12.57 4.14 -2.38
CA GLU A 23 -13.61 3.39 -1.67
C GLU A 23 -13.34 3.42 -0.16
N PRO A 24 -14.28 3.94 0.66
CA PRO A 24 -14.06 4.11 2.10
C PRO A 24 -13.84 2.79 2.83
N PHE A 25 -14.52 1.73 2.40
CA PHE A 25 -14.41 0.40 2.99
C PHE A 25 -12.98 -0.14 2.94
N PHE A 26 -12.29 0.02 1.80
CA PHE A 26 -10.90 -0.41 1.72
C PHE A 26 -10.00 0.44 2.61
N CYS A 27 -10.15 1.76 2.60
CA CYS A 27 -9.36 2.65 3.45
C CYS A 27 -9.54 2.34 4.95
N GLU A 28 -10.76 2.02 5.38
CA GLU A 28 -11.09 1.64 6.76
C GLU A 28 -10.41 0.33 7.20
N MET A 29 -10.26 -0.64 6.29
CA MET A 29 -9.60 -1.91 6.59
C MET A 29 -8.08 -1.77 6.77
N MET A 30 -7.45 -0.73 6.22
CA MET A 30 -6.00 -0.67 6.09
C MET A 30 -5.23 -0.61 7.42
N PRO A 31 -5.67 0.13 8.45
CA PRO A 31 -5.06 0.05 9.79
C PRO A 31 -5.04 -1.37 10.36
N HIS A 32 -6.10 -2.16 10.09
CA HIS A 32 -6.17 -3.56 10.52
C HIS A 32 -5.22 -4.44 9.70
N ALA A 33 -5.19 -4.27 8.37
CA ALA A 33 -4.30 -5.02 7.49
C ALA A 33 -2.82 -4.79 7.83
N VAL A 34 -2.42 -3.52 8.01
CA VAL A 34 -1.04 -3.14 8.38
C VAL A 34 -0.64 -3.77 9.71
N ARG A 35 -1.53 -3.71 10.72
CA ARG A 35 -1.29 -4.35 12.01
C ARG A 35 -1.12 -5.86 11.90
N MET A 36 -1.99 -6.56 11.17
CA MET A 36 -1.87 -8.01 10.99
C MET A 36 -0.56 -8.41 10.29
N TRP A 37 -0.09 -7.61 9.33
CA TRP A 37 1.22 -7.84 8.72
C TRP A 37 2.36 -7.67 9.73
N SER A 38 2.33 -6.60 10.53
CA SER A 38 3.33 -6.38 11.59
C SER A 38 3.32 -7.49 12.65
N GLU A 39 2.14 -7.95 13.07
CA GLU A 39 1.98 -9.08 13.99
C GLU A 39 2.59 -10.35 13.40
N LEU A 40 2.32 -10.66 12.13
CA LEU A 40 2.90 -11.81 11.44
C LEU A 40 4.43 -11.69 11.32
N GLU A 41 4.97 -10.51 11.03
CA GLU A 41 6.43 -10.29 11.01
C GLU A 41 7.07 -10.57 12.38
N LEU A 42 6.41 -10.16 13.47
CA LEU A 42 6.86 -10.39 14.85
C LEU A 42 6.79 -11.88 15.23
N GLU A 43 5.68 -12.55 14.94
CA GLU A 43 5.48 -13.97 15.30
C GLU A 43 6.41 -14.92 14.55
N THR A 44 6.81 -14.54 13.33
CA THR A 44 7.61 -15.40 12.45
C THR A 44 9.06 -14.93 12.31
N GLU A 45 9.42 -13.84 12.99
CA GLU A 45 10.72 -13.16 12.87
C GLU A 45 11.14 -12.92 11.42
N THR A 46 10.15 -12.73 10.54
CA THR A 46 10.35 -12.69 9.09
C THR A 46 9.92 -11.33 8.55
N LYS A 47 10.82 -10.63 7.87
CA LYS A 47 10.47 -9.39 7.17
C LYS A 47 9.61 -9.68 5.92
N LEU A 48 8.38 -9.22 5.91
CA LEU A 48 7.35 -9.40 4.90
C LEU A 48 6.88 -8.08 4.27
N MET A 49 6.82 -6.99 5.03
CA MET A 49 6.30 -5.70 4.59
C MET A 49 7.37 -4.63 4.66
N GLU A 50 7.47 -3.81 3.62
CA GLU A 50 8.41 -2.69 3.55
C GLU A 50 7.67 -1.40 3.25
N THR A 51 7.75 -0.44 4.18
CA THR A 51 7.10 0.87 4.08
C THR A 51 8.02 1.83 3.37
N THR A 52 7.66 2.19 2.13
CA THR A 52 8.44 3.12 1.29
C THR A 52 7.75 4.47 1.11
N GLY A 53 6.48 4.56 1.50
CA GLY A 53 5.55 5.56 1.00
C GLY A 53 5.02 5.18 -0.39
N ILE A 54 3.80 5.61 -0.69
CA ILE A 54 3.18 5.50 -2.01
C ILE A 54 2.76 6.90 -2.48
N LEU A 55 3.28 7.30 -3.63
CA LEU A 55 2.87 8.52 -4.30
C LEU A 55 1.61 8.23 -5.13
N VAL A 56 0.55 9.00 -4.89
CA VAL A 56 -0.69 8.95 -5.68
C VAL A 56 -0.78 10.22 -6.51
N ILE A 57 -0.88 10.04 -7.82
CA ILE A 57 -0.88 11.13 -8.80
C ILE A 57 -2.19 11.12 -9.59
N VAL A 58 -2.76 12.30 -9.77
CA VAL A 58 -3.96 12.53 -10.57
C VAL A 58 -3.58 13.30 -11.81
N LYS A 59 -3.82 12.71 -12.98
CA LYS A 59 -3.39 13.29 -14.25
C LYS A 59 -4.44 14.26 -14.78
N THR A 60 -5.71 13.89 -14.71
CA THR A 60 -6.78 14.62 -15.40
C THR A 60 -7.74 15.32 -14.43
N PRO A 61 -8.32 16.47 -14.81
CA PRO A 61 -9.35 17.13 -14.00
C PRO A 61 -10.61 16.27 -13.77
N SER A 62 -10.90 15.33 -14.67
CA SER A 62 -12.00 14.38 -14.50
C SER A 62 -11.83 13.45 -13.29
N GLU A 63 -10.59 13.21 -12.87
CA GLU A 63 -10.25 12.35 -11.73
C GLU A 63 -10.17 13.13 -10.41
N THR A 64 -10.33 14.46 -10.41
CA THR A 64 -10.25 15.29 -9.20
C THR A 64 -11.26 14.88 -8.14
N LYS A 65 -12.45 14.39 -8.52
CA LYS A 65 -13.44 13.86 -7.56
C LYS A 65 -12.93 12.61 -6.84
N ILE A 66 -12.31 11.68 -7.58
CA ILE A 66 -11.73 10.46 -7.03
C ILE A 66 -10.60 10.81 -6.06
N HIS A 67 -9.75 11.76 -6.44
CA HIS A 67 -8.68 12.25 -5.58
C HIS A 67 -9.20 12.84 -4.27
N GLN A 68 -10.25 13.66 -4.34
CA GLN A 68 -10.85 14.23 -3.14
C GLN A 68 -11.42 13.13 -2.24
N SER A 69 -12.08 12.12 -2.81
CA SER A 69 -12.55 10.95 -2.04
C SER A 69 -11.41 10.19 -1.37
N VAL A 70 -10.26 10.02 -2.04
CA VAL A 70 -9.07 9.41 -1.41
C VAL A 70 -8.61 10.24 -0.21
N ILE A 71 -8.46 11.56 -0.37
CA ILE A 71 -8.06 12.46 0.73
C ILE A 71 -9.05 12.38 1.89
N ASP A 72 -10.35 12.46 1.61
CA ASP A 72 -11.39 12.48 2.64
C ASP A 72 -11.42 11.15 3.41
N ASN A 73 -11.30 10.03 2.71
CA ASN A 73 -11.21 8.71 3.33
C ASN A 73 -9.95 8.59 4.20
N MET A 74 -8.78 9.01 3.69
CA MET A 74 -7.54 8.92 4.46
C MET A 74 -7.58 9.82 5.69
N LYS A 75 -8.09 11.05 5.58
CA LYS A 75 -8.31 11.93 6.75
C LYS A 75 -9.20 11.29 7.81
N LYS A 76 -10.19 10.51 7.39
CA LYS A 76 -11.14 9.85 8.28
C LYS A 76 -10.54 8.62 8.97
N PHE A 77 -9.86 7.75 8.22
CA PHE A 77 -9.48 6.42 8.72
C PHE A 77 -7.99 6.25 9.02
N CYS A 78 -7.11 7.04 8.39
CA CYS A 78 -5.66 6.95 8.54
C CYS A 78 -4.99 8.33 8.40
N PRO A 79 -5.38 9.33 9.22
CA PRO A 79 -4.89 10.71 9.06
C PRO A 79 -3.37 10.84 9.18
N GLU A 80 -2.75 10.02 10.03
CA GLU A 80 -1.29 9.99 10.22
C GLU A 80 -0.52 9.51 8.98
N SER A 81 -1.19 8.80 8.08
CA SER A 81 -0.60 8.26 6.85
C SER A 81 -0.69 9.23 5.68
N LEU A 82 -1.56 10.24 5.74
CA LEU A 82 -1.77 11.19 4.66
C LEU A 82 -0.78 12.36 4.75
N ASP A 83 -0.03 12.58 3.68
CA ASP A 83 0.79 13.77 3.52
C ASP A 83 0.51 14.43 2.16
N THR A 84 -0.13 15.60 2.21
CA THR A 84 -0.41 16.44 1.04
C THR A 84 0.61 17.56 0.87
N THR A 85 1.60 17.64 1.75
CA THR A 85 2.59 18.71 1.84
C THR A 85 4.01 18.26 1.50
N ASP A 86 4.20 16.95 1.30
CA ASP A 86 5.51 16.36 1.09
C ASP A 86 6.25 17.02 -0.09
N PRO A 87 7.39 17.71 0.14
CA PRO A 87 8.11 18.40 -0.92
C PRO A 87 8.69 17.43 -1.95
N ARG A 88 8.82 16.13 -1.64
CA ARG A 88 9.25 15.10 -2.59
C ARG A 88 8.26 14.97 -3.75
N SER A 89 6.97 15.19 -3.50
CA SER A 89 5.91 15.15 -4.51
C SER A 89 6.16 16.17 -5.65
N GLU A 90 6.70 17.34 -5.33
CA GLU A 90 7.02 18.41 -6.28
C GLU A 90 8.46 18.34 -6.82
N THR A 91 9.43 17.94 -5.99
CA THR A 91 10.88 18.10 -6.29
C THR A 91 11.55 16.86 -6.88
N LEU A 92 11.26 15.66 -6.36
CA LEU A 92 11.85 14.40 -6.85
C LEU A 92 11.22 13.99 -8.17
N PHE A 93 9.92 14.24 -8.33
CA PHE A 93 9.17 13.72 -9.46
C PHE A 93 9.00 14.69 -10.62
N SER A 94 9.17 16.01 -10.44
CA SER A 94 9.27 16.95 -11.57
C SER A 94 10.47 16.67 -12.49
N ARG A 95 11.51 16.01 -11.97
CA ARG A 95 12.69 15.58 -12.76
C ARG A 95 12.47 14.27 -13.52
N LEU A 96 11.62 13.37 -13.01
CA LEU A 96 11.42 12.02 -13.55
C LEU A 96 10.14 11.88 -14.38
N LEU A 97 9.10 12.65 -14.04
CA LEU A 97 7.79 12.59 -14.66
C LEU A 97 7.56 13.85 -15.48
N LYS A 98 7.53 13.70 -16.82
CA LYS A 98 7.20 14.78 -17.75
C LYS A 98 5.69 14.97 -17.84
N TYR A 99 5.09 15.64 -16.86
CA TYR A 99 3.69 16.08 -16.93
C TYR A 99 3.63 17.60 -16.89
N ASP A 100 2.94 18.20 -17.86
CA ASP A 100 2.84 19.66 -17.98
C ASP A 100 2.05 20.28 -16.81
N LYS A 101 1.02 19.59 -16.33
CA LYS A 101 0.22 20.00 -15.17
C LYS A 101 -0.47 18.79 -14.54
N LEU A 102 -0.19 18.54 -13.26
CA LEU A 102 -0.92 17.54 -12.47
C LEU A 102 -2.17 18.16 -11.87
N SER A 103 -3.23 17.35 -11.73
CA SER A 103 -4.51 17.78 -11.17
C SER A 103 -4.63 17.52 -9.67
N GLY A 104 -3.68 16.75 -9.10
CA GLY A 104 -3.61 16.42 -7.69
C GLY A 104 -2.47 15.46 -7.39
N VAL A 105 -1.86 15.61 -6.22
CA VAL A 105 -0.81 14.72 -5.72
C VAL A 105 -0.99 14.58 -4.21
N LEU A 106 -0.80 13.36 -3.70
CA LEU A 106 -0.67 13.07 -2.28
C LEU A 106 0.34 11.95 -2.05
N MET A 107 0.90 11.91 -0.85
CA MET A 107 1.73 10.84 -0.35
C MET A 107 0.97 10.04 0.71
N ASP A 108 1.03 8.72 0.59
CA ASP A 108 0.61 7.77 1.61
C ASP A 108 1.85 7.19 2.28
N ASN A 109 2.18 7.72 3.46
CA ASN A 109 3.36 7.34 4.23
C ASN A 109 3.27 5.94 4.83
N SER A 110 2.07 5.35 4.94
CA SER A 110 1.88 3.97 5.37
C SER A 110 2.11 2.95 4.25
N GLY A 111 2.08 3.41 3.00
CA GLY A 111 2.16 2.55 1.83
C GLY A 111 3.56 1.97 1.57
N GLY A 112 3.60 0.94 0.76
CA GLY A 112 4.83 0.32 0.30
C GLY A 112 4.56 -0.99 -0.42
N PHE A 113 5.31 -2.03 -0.09
CA PHE A 113 5.12 -3.35 -0.69
C PHE A 113 5.25 -4.51 0.30
N LEU A 114 4.54 -5.60 -0.02
CA LEU A 114 4.64 -6.91 0.60
C LEU A 114 5.48 -7.82 -0.28
N ARG A 115 6.36 -8.61 0.34
CA ARG A 115 7.11 -9.70 -0.32
C ARG A 115 6.18 -10.90 -0.50
N ALA A 116 5.35 -10.87 -1.54
CA ALA A 116 4.20 -11.75 -1.71
C ALA A 116 4.54 -13.24 -1.66
N HIS A 117 5.58 -13.67 -2.38
CA HIS A 117 6.04 -15.05 -2.34
C HIS A 117 6.49 -15.46 -0.92
N ARG A 118 7.26 -14.59 -0.26
CA ARG A 118 7.75 -14.83 1.10
C ARG A 118 6.58 -14.91 2.10
N ALA A 119 5.58 -14.05 1.97
CA ALA A 119 4.39 -14.05 2.82
C ALA A 119 3.62 -15.37 2.73
N VAL A 120 3.41 -15.90 1.51
CA VAL A 120 2.74 -17.20 1.33
C VAL A 120 3.54 -18.32 1.98
N LEU A 121 4.86 -18.36 1.76
CA LEU A 121 5.73 -19.37 2.37
C LEU A 121 5.70 -19.30 3.89
N THR A 122 5.87 -18.10 4.46
CA THR A 122 5.86 -17.86 5.90
C THR A 122 4.59 -18.40 6.53
N ILE A 123 3.42 -18.06 5.98
CA ILE A 123 2.12 -18.53 6.48
C ILE A 123 2.02 -20.05 6.42
N GLN A 124 2.44 -20.68 5.32
CA GLN A 124 2.36 -22.13 5.14
C GLN A 124 3.30 -22.91 6.06
N THR A 125 4.48 -22.35 6.36
CA THR A 125 5.48 -22.99 7.23
C THR A 125 5.23 -22.69 8.70
N SER A 126 4.62 -21.56 9.01
CA SER A 126 4.24 -21.21 10.37
C SER A 126 3.04 -22.04 10.79
N GLN A 127 3.14 -22.78 11.91
CA GLN A 127 2.00 -23.51 12.49
C GLN A 127 0.90 -22.58 13.06
N ILE A 128 0.97 -21.27 12.77
CA ILE A 128 0.10 -20.22 13.30
C ILE A 128 -1.36 -20.44 12.89
N PHE A 129 -1.60 -20.98 11.68
CA PHE A 129 -2.96 -21.28 11.21
C PHE A 129 -3.53 -22.61 11.70
N ASN A 130 -2.79 -23.44 12.44
CA ASN A 130 -3.34 -24.65 13.08
C ASN A 130 -4.01 -24.35 14.44
N ARG A 131 -4.16 -23.07 14.83
CA ARG A 131 -4.78 -22.65 16.10
C ARG A 131 -6.24 -22.21 15.99
N TYR A 132 -6.86 -22.29 14.81
CA TYR A 132 -8.27 -22.00 14.59
C TYR A 132 -8.97 -23.15 13.89
#